data_AF-A0A4V3HCD8-F1
#
_entry.id   AF-A0A4V3HCD8-F1
#
_cell.length_a   1.000
_cell.length_b   1.000
_cell.length_c   1.000
_cell.angle_alpha   90.00
_cell.angle_beta   90.00
_cell.angle_gamma   90.00
#
_symmetry.space_group_name_H-M   'P 1'
#
loop_
_entity.id
_entity.type
_entity.pdbx_description
1 polymer ?
#
loop_
_entity_poly.entity_id
_entity_poly.type
_entity_poly.pdbx_seq_one_letter_code
_entity_poly.pdbx_strand_id
1 'polypeptide(L)'
;MDTAAAPPLPPYQGIALDHVKLVRTSDDARAAMAALLAADAIGFDTESKPTFVKGESSTGPHLIQLATDEIAYLFQVGATPPLAELKAILESTTTLKVGFGLSDDVKRLRNKLGIVPAQVLDLSVALRGGQRNDLGAKTAVAKFFGLHLQKSKKISTTNWATSRLTEKQILYAADDAQVALRVYRRWIADGGKVAPQKAPRASTPPATPPITA
;
A
#
# COMPACT_ATOMS: atom_id res chain seq x y z
N MET A 1 45.55 1.96 4.81
CA MET A 1 44.43 2.34 5.67
C MET A 1 43.32 1.36 5.38
N ASP A 2 43.11 0.45 6.31
CA ASP A 2 42.12 -0.62 6.21
C ASP A 2 40.74 0.01 6.39
N THR A 3 39.98 0.21 5.30
CA THR A 3 38.58 0.64 5.40
C THR A 3 37.78 -0.54 5.92
N ALA A 4 37.76 -0.72 7.24
CA ALA A 4 36.86 -1.66 7.88
C ALA A 4 35.43 -1.29 7.47
N ALA A 5 34.78 -2.17 6.71
CA ALA A 5 33.39 -2.02 6.33
C ALA A 5 32.54 -1.90 7.61
N ALA A 6 31.61 -0.94 7.63
CA ALA A 6 30.69 -0.79 8.75
C ALA A 6 29.96 -2.13 9.01
N PRO A 7 29.72 -2.50 10.28
CA PRO A 7 29.04 -3.75 10.61
C PRO A 7 27.65 -3.78 9.95
N PRO A 8 27.17 -4.96 9.51
CA PRO A 8 25.87 -5.09 8.88
C PRO A 8 24.75 -4.64 9.84
N LEU A 9 23.77 -3.92 9.31
CA LEU A 9 22.62 -3.46 10.10
C LEU A 9 21.82 -4.67 10.64
N PRO A 10 21.31 -4.61 11.88
CA PRO A 10 20.45 -5.66 12.41
C PRO A 10 19.14 -5.79 11.61
N PRO A 11 18.54 -6.98 11.56
CA PRO A 11 17.35 -7.22 10.74
C PRO A 11 16.13 -6.46 11.28
N TYR A 12 15.31 -5.94 10.37
CA TYR A 12 13.97 -5.48 10.68
C TYR A 12 13.06 -6.69 10.96
N GLN A 13 12.41 -6.72 12.11
CA GLN A 13 11.65 -7.88 12.58
C GLN A 13 10.29 -8.09 11.90
N GLY A 14 9.73 -7.03 11.30
CA GLY A 14 8.38 -7.10 10.72
C GLY A 14 7.25 -7.03 11.75
N ILE A 15 6.03 -7.14 11.25
CA ILE A 15 4.79 -7.31 11.99
C ILE A 15 4.62 -8.78 12.42
N ALA A 16 4.07 -8.99 13.62
CA ALA A 16 3.75 -10.32 14.11
C ALA A 16 2.48 -10.86 13.43
N LEU A 17 2.38 -12.19 13.27
CA LEU A 17 1.29 -12.82 12.53
C LEU A 17 -0.08 -12.62 13.19
N ASP A 18 -0.13 -12.57 14.52
CA ASP A 18 -1.33 -12.29 15.32
C ASP A 18 -1.85 -10.85 15.14
N HIS A 19 -1.00 -9.95 14.63
CA HIS A 19 -1.34 -8.60 14.24
C HIS A 19 -1.75 -8.49 12.76
N VAL A 20 -1.94 -9.62 12.07
CA VAL A 20 -2.41 -9.64 10.67
C VAL A 20 -3.80 -10.25 10.58
N LYS A 21 -4.73 -9.52 9.97
CA LYS A 21 -6.11 -9.94 9.72
C LYS A 21 -6.35 -10.17 8.24
N LEU A 22 -6.67 -11.41 7.88
CA LEU A 22 -7.21 -11.73 6.56
C LEU A 22 -8.68 -11.36 6.52
N VAL A 23 -9.07 -10.47 5.61
CA VAL A 23 -10.46 -10.06 5.43
C VAL A 23 -11.16 -11.10 4.56
N ARG A 24 -12.03 -11.91 5.18
CA ARG A 24 -12.69 -13.04 4.50
C ARG A 24 -14.20 -12.90 4.43
N THR A 25 -14.78 -12.18 5.37
CA THR A 25 -16.23 -11.99 5.49
C THR A 25 -16.59 -10.50 5.40
N SER A 26 -17.87 -10.21 5.16
CA SER A 26 -18.38 -8.85 5.22
C SER A 26 -18.20 -8.23 6.62
N ASP A 27 -18.25 -9.04 7.67
CA ASP A 27 -18.06 -8.58 9.05
C ASP A 27 -16.61 -8.17 9.29
N ASP A 28 -15.65 -8.95 8.78
CA ASP A 28 -14.23 -8.57 8.78
C ASP A 28 -14.01 -7.26 8.03
N ALA A 29 -14.66 -7.11 6.87
CA ALA A 29 -14.50 -5.93 6.03
C ALA A 29 -15.05 -4.67 6.72
N ARG A 30 -16.22 -4.76 7.36
CA ARG A 30 -16.81 -3.66 8.13
C ARG A 30 -15.94 -3.29 9.34
N ALA A 31 -15.42 -4.29 10.07
CA ALA A 31 -14.53 -4.05 11.20
C ALA A 31 -13.21 -3.40 10.77
N ALA A 32 -12.61 -3.89 9.68
CA ALA A 32 -11.41 -3.31 9.08
C ALA A 32 -11.65 -1.87 8.64
N MET A 33 -12.76 -1.60 7.93
CA MET A 33 -13.14 -0.26 7.50
C MET A 33 -13.25 0.71 8.68
N ALA A 34 -13.95 0.31 9.75
CA ALA A 34 -14.10 1.15 10.94
C ALA A 34 -12.74 1.49 11.58
N ALA A 35 -11.85 0.49 11.72
CA ALA A 35 -10.52 0.71 12.29
C ALA A 35 -9.63 1.59 11.39
N LEU A 36 -9.65 1.37 10.08
CA LEU A 36 -8.83 2.10 9.12
C LEU A 36 -9.29 3.55 8.95
N LEU A 37 -10.60 3.81 8.96
CA LEU A 37 -11.15 5.17 8.85
C LEU A 37 -11.04 5.98 10.16
N ALA A 38 -10.85 5.32 11.30
CA ALA A 38 -10.56 6.00 12.56
C ALA A 38 -9.12 6.53 12.64
N ALA A 39 -8.22 6.04 11.79
CA ALA A 39 -6.84 6.51 11.71
C ALA A 39 -6.72 7.77 10.83
N ASP A 40 -5.80 8.66 11.20
CA ASP A 40 -5.40 9.82 10.40
C ASP A 40 -4.58 9.41 9.16
N ALA A 41 -3.79 8.35 9.28
CA ALA A 41 -3.01 7.77 8.21
C ALA A 41 -2.97 6.23 8.32
N ILE A 42 -2.95 5.57 7.17
CA ILE A 42 -2.84 4.12 7.03
C ILE A 42 -1.74 3.78 6.03
N GLY A 43 -1.07 2.65 6.27
CA GLY A 43 -0.18 2.02 5.30
C GLY A 43 -0.98 1.45 4.14
N PHE A 44 -0.44 1.50 2.93
CA PHE A 44 -1.09 1.02 1.71
C PHE A 44 -0.07 0.43 0.73
N ASP A 45 -0.39 -0.76 0.23
CA ASP A 45 0.29 -1.38 -0.91
C ASP A 45 -0.69 -2.30 -1.69
N THR A 46 -0.29 -2.76 -2.88
CA THR A 46 -1.01 -3.84 -3.58
C THR A 46 -0.08 -4.90 -4.13
N GLU A 47 -0.61 -6.12 -4.27
CA GLU A 47 0.10 -7.23 -4.90
C GLU A 47 -0.68 -7.83 -6.06
N SER A 48 0.06 -8.24 -7.10
CA SER A 48 -0.50 -8.83 -8.32
C SER A 48 0.32 -10.03 -8.75
N LYS A 49 -0.34 -11.06 -9.30
CA LYS A 49 0.39 -12.16 -9.95
C LYS A 49 1.26 -11.62 -11.10
N PRO A 50 2.45 -12.20 -11.33
CA PRO A 50 3.32 -11.81 -12.43
C PRO A 50 2.66 -12.09 -13.80
N THR A 51 2.96 -11.24 -14.77
CA THR A 51 2.66 -11.45 -16.20
C THR A 51 3.94 -11.86 -16.91
N PHE A 52 3.96 -13.06 -17.49
CA PHE A 52 5.16 -13.60 -18.14
C PHE A 52 5.15 -13.39 -19.66
N VAL A 53 4.01 -13.02 -20.24
CA VAL A 53 3.88 -12.79 -21.68
C VAL A 53 4.04 -11.29 -21.97
N LYS A 54 4.94 -10.96 -22.89
CA LYS A 54 5.17 -9.58 -23.33
C LYS A 54 3.90 -9.03 -23.98
N GLY A 55 3.36 -7.94 -23.42
CA GLY A 55 2.10 -7.32 -23.88
C GLY A 55 0.85 -7.78 -23.10
N GLU A 56 0.97 -8.79 -22.23
CA GLU A 56 -0.12 -9.16 -21.34
C GLU A 56 -0.33 -8.06 -20.28
N SER A 57 -1.57 -7.59 -20.17
CA SER A 57 -1.96 -6.65 -19.12
C SER A 57 -2.22 -7.40 -17.82
N SER A 58 -1.61 -6.96 -16.72
CA SER A 58 -1.90 -7.51 -15.40
C SER A 58 -3.39 -7.40 -15.07
N THR A 59 -3.93 -8.49 -14.51
CA THR A 59 -5.33 -8.63 -14.09
C THR A 59 -5.57 -8.23 -12.63
N GLY A 60 -4.52 -7.80 -11.92
CA GLY A 60 -4.63 -7.41 -10.51
C GLY A 60 -5.32 -6.04 -10.29
N PRO A 61 -5.27 -5.50 -9.05
CA PRO A 61 -4.59 -6.10 -7.91
C PRO A 61 -5.31 -7.37 -7.46
N HIS A 62 -4.55 -8.36 -7.02
CA HIS A 62 -5.10 -9.60 -6.46
C HIS A 62 -5.18 -9.54 -4.93
N LEU A 63 -4.38 -8.68 -4.33
CA LEU A 63 -4.36 -8.40 -2.90
C LEU A 63 -4.19 -6.89 -2.69
N ILE A 64 -4.97 -6.32 -1.80
CA ILE A 64 -4.80 -4.95 -1.30
C ILE A 64 -4.38 -5.06 0.17
N GLN A 65 -3.32 -4.38 0.55
CA GLN A 65 -2.80 -4.37 1.92
C GLN A 65 -3.02 -2.99 2.53
N LEU A 66 -3.61 -2.97 3.73
CA LEU A 66 -3.85 -1.75 4.49
C LEU A 66 -3.40 -1.95 5.92
N ALA A 67 -2.72 -0.98 6.52
CA ALA A 67 -2.22 -1.13 7.88
C ALA A 67 -2.53 0.09 8.75
N THR A 68 -2.99 -0.14 9.98
CA THR A 68 -2.87 0.85 11.05
C THR A 68 -1.49 0.71 11.72
N ASP A 69 -1.23 1.49 12.76
CA ASP A 69 0.02 1.39 13.52
C ASP A 69 0.20 0.00 14.18
N GLU A 70 -0.90 -0.72 14.41
CA GLU A 70 -0.92 -2.00 15.15
C GLU A 70 -1.26 -3.21 14.28
N ILE A 71 -2.26 -3.08 13.39
CA ILE A 71 -2.87 -4.20 12.66
C ILE A 71 -2.74 -4.01 11.16
N ALA A 72 -2.32 -5.05 10.46
CA ALA A 72 -2.38 -5.12 9.00
C ALA A 72 -3.60 -5.93 8.55
N TYR A 73 -4.29 -5.45 7.53
CA TYR A 73 -5.47 -6.02 6.91
C TYR A 73 -5.16 -6.40 5.48
N LEU A 74 -5.43 -7.66 5.12
CA LEU A 74 -5.18 -8.19 3.79
C LEU A 74 -6.52 -8.50 3.11
N PHE A 75 -6.84 -7.75 2.06
CA PHE A 75 -8.06 -7.89 1.27
C PHE A 75 -7.75 -8.63 -0.04
N GLN A 76 -8.12 -9.92 -0.12
CA GLN A 76 -8.02 -10.66 -1.37
C GLN A 76 -9.13 -10.20 -2.33
N VAL A 77 -8.75 -9.70 -3.51
CA VAL A 77 -9.70 -9.04 -4.42
C VAL A 77 -10.62 -10.04 -5.13
N GLY A 78 -10.22 -11.31 -5.30
CA GLY A 78 -11.11 -12.44 -5.60
C GLY A 78 -12.21 -12.22 -6.66
N ALA A 79 -13.30 -13.01 -6.56
CA ALA A 79 -14.48 -12.85 -7.41
C ALA A 79 -15.50 -11.87 -6.83
N THR A 80 -15.60 -11.82 -5.49
CA THR A 80 -16.53 -10.98 -4.75
C THR A 80 -15.77 -10.13 -3.72
N PRO A 81 -14.99 -9.13 -4.15
CA PRO A 81 -14.30 -8.23 -3.23
C PRO A 81 -15.29 -7.39 -2.41
N PRO A 82 -14.95 -7.01 -1.16
CA PRO A 82 -15.72 -6.03 -0.38
C PRO A 82 -15.50 -4.61 -0.94
N LEU A 83 -16.02 -4.35 -2.15
CA LEU A 83 -15.76 -3.13 -2.90
C LEU A 83 -16.33 -1.89 -2.22
N ALA A 84 -17.46 -2.02 -1.52
CA ALA A 84 -18.06 -0.89 -0.81
C ALA A 84 -17.12 -0.38 0.29
N GLU A 85 -16.59 -1.29 1.10
CA GLU A 85 -15.66 -0.98 2.18
C GLU A 85 -14.32 -0.48 1.63
N LEU A 86 -13.76 -1.16 0.61
CA LEU A 86 -12.52 -0.72 -0.03
C LEU A 86 -12.64 0.68 -0.64
N LYS A 87 -13.77 1.00 -1.29
CA LYS A 87 -14.06 2.36 -1.79
C LYS A 87 -14.13 3.36 -0.65
N ALA A 88 -14.90 3.07 0.41
CA ALA A 88 -15.01 3.96 1.55
C ALA A 88 -13.65 4.30 2.17
N ILE A 89 -12.76 3.30 2.32
CA ILE A 89 -11.41 3.50 2.89
C ILE A 89 -10.51 4.27 1.91
N LEU A 90 -10.36 3.77 0.68
CA LEU A 90 -9.37 4.29 -0.27
C LEU A 90 -9.76 5.65 -0.83
N GLU A 91 -11.05 5.91 -1.03
CA GLU A 91 -11.57 7.19 -1.55
C GLU A 91 -11.80 8.22 -0.43
N SER A 92 -11.62 7.86 0.84
CA SER A 92 -11.71 8.78 1.98
C SER A 92 -10.74 9.97 1.84
N THR A 93 -11.24 11.17 2.09
CA THR A 93 -10.46 12.42 2.10
C THR A 93 -9.91 12.79 3.49
N THR A 94 -10.28 12.03 4.53
CA THR A 94 -9.87 12.27 5.92
C THR A 94 -8.72 11.36 6.35
N THR A 95 -8.57 10.19 5.73
CA THR A 95 -7.51 9.22 6.05
C THR A 95 -6.46 9.22 4.95
N LEU A 96 -5.21 9.51 5.29
CA LEU A 96 -4.07 9.50 4.37
C LEU A 96 -3.63 8.05 4.08
N LYS A 97 -3.49 7.67 2.81
CA LYS A 97 -2.93 6.39 2.39
C LYS A 97 -1.45 6.56 2.05
N VAL A 98 -0.59 5.86 2.76
CA VAL A 98 0.86 6.02 2.67
C VAL A 98 1.53 4.75 2.19
N GLY A 99 2.38 4.85 1.17
CA GLY A 99 3.05 3.68 0.57
C GLY A 99 4.32 4.06 -0.18
N PHE A 100 4.93 3.08 -0.85
CA PHE A 100 6.12 3.28 -1.69
C PHE A 100 5.83 2.88 -3.14
N GLY A 101 6.02 3.81 -4.08
CA GLY A 101 5.90 3.51 -5.51
C GLY A 101 4.46 3.33 -5.98
N LEU A 102 3.51 4.05 -5.38
CA LEU A 102 2.06 3.85 -5.52
C LEU A 102 1.47 4.27 -6.88
N SER A 103 2.28 4.80 -7.78
CA SER A 103 1.81 5.33 -9.06
C SER A 103 1.08 4.29 -9.91
N ASP A 104 1.55 3.04 -9.91
CA ASP A 104 0.92 1.97 -10.68
C ASP A 104 -0.23 1.31 -9.91
N ASP A 105 -0.15 1.24 -8.59
CA ASP A 105 -1.24 0.79 -7.71
C ASP A 105 -2.50 1.62 -7.90
N VAL A 106 -2.36 2.96 -7.87
CA VAL A 106 -3.47 3.89 -8.05
C VAL A 106 -4.10 3.75 -9.44
N LYS A 107 -3.29 3.61 -10.50
CA LYS A 107 -3.81 3.37 -11.86
C LYS A 107 -4.56 2.04 -11.93
N ARG A 108 -4.03 0.99 -11.30
CA ARG A 108 -4.60 -0.34 -11.31
C ARG A 108 -5.95 -0.38 -10.59
N LEU A 109 -6.02 0.19 -9.38
CA LEU A 109 -7.26 0.34 -8.62
C LEU A 109 -8.35 1.04 -9.42
N ARG A 110 -8.01 2.15 -10.10
CA ARG A 110 -8.95 2.89 -10.95
C ARG A 110 -9.44 2.05 -12.11
N ASN A 111 -8.52 1.46 -12.87
CA ASN A 111 -8.85 0.78 -14.12
C ASN A 111 -9.54 -0.57 -13.91
N LYS A 112 -9.34 -1.22 -12.75
CA LYS A 112 -9.77 -2.60 -12.51
C LYS A 112 -10.89 -2.71 -11.49
N LEU A 113 -10.92 -1.83 -10.49
CA LEU A 113 -11.92 -1.84 -9.42
C LEU A 113 -12.80 -0.58 -9.41
N GLY A 114 -12.54 0.38 -10.29
CA GLY A 114 -13.25 1.66 -10.30
C GLY A 114 -13.06 2.45 -9.00
N ILE A 115 -11.96 2.20 -8.29
CA ILE A 115 -11.62 2.89 -7.04
C ILE A 115 -10.71 4.06 -7.38
N VAL A 116 -11.02 5.26 -6.90
CA VAL A 116 -10.20 6.45 -7.09
C VAL A 116 -9.61 6.88 -5.75
N PRO A 117 -8.42 6.37 -5.35
CA PRO A 117 -7.83 6.73 -4.08
C PRO A 117 -7.66 8.25 -3.93
N ALA A 118 -8.14 8.78 -2.81
CA ALA A 118 -7.92 10.16 -2.39
C ALA A 118 -6.83 10.22 -1.32
N GLN A 119 -6.21 11.38 -1.05
CA GLN A 119 -5.20 11.51 0.01
C GLN A 119 -4.11 10.43 -0.04
N VAL A 120 -3.37 10.34 -1.14
CA VAL A 120 -2.32 9.32 -1.33
C VAL A 120 -0.95 9.97 -1.23
N LEU A 121 -0.11 9.48 -0.32
CA LEU A 121 1.26 9.91 -0.15
C LEU A 121 2.22 8.80 -0.58
N ASP A 122 2.93 9.04 -1.68
CA ASP A 122 4.02 8.17 -2.11
C ASP A 122 5.33 8.62 -1.45
N LEU A 123 5.81 7.82 -0.49
CA LEU A 123 7.05 8.09 0.24
C LEU A 123 8.29 8.02 -0.66
N SER A 124 8.24 7.26 -1.76
CA SER A 124 9.38 7.20 -2.69
C SER A 124 9.68 8.56 -3.32
N VAL A 125 8.62 9.35 -3.54
CA VAL A 125 8.67 10.72 -4.04
C VAL A 125 8.96 11.70 -2.91
N ALA A 126 8.21 11.61 -1.80
CA ALA A 126 8.28 12.59 -0.72
C ALA A 126 9.65 12.61 -0.02
N LEU A 127 10.28 11.44 0.15
CA LEU A 127 11.57 11.31 0.83
C LEU A 127 12.79 11.54 -0.08
N ARG A 128 12.56 11.72 -1.39
CA ARG A 128 13.63 11.85 -2.38
C ARG A 128 14.51 13.08 -2.15
N GLY A 129 13.96 14.16 -1.60
CA GLY A 129 14.71 15.35 -1.18
C GLY A 129 15.61 15.96 -2.27
N GLY A 130 15.24 15.84 -3.55
CA GLY A 130 16.03 16.34 -4.69
C GLY A 130 17.07 15.36 -5.25
N GLN A 131 17.18 14.13 -4.72
CA GLN A 131 18.03 13.09 -5.32
C GLN A 131 17.44 12.54 -6.62
N ARG A 132 18.29 12.03 -7.51
CA ARG A 132 17.86 11.50 -8.82
C ARG A 132 16.98 10.26 -8.73
N ASN A 133 17.21 9.41 -7.74
CA ASN A 133 16.56 8.11 -7.62
C ASN A 133 15.51 8.10 -6.53
N ASP A 134 14.38 7.45 -6.81
CA ASP A 134 13.34 7.16 -5.82
C ASP A 134 13.89 6.39 -4.62
N LEU A 135 13.40 6.75 -3.43
CA LEU A 135 13.83 6.10 -2.19
C LEU A 135 12.88 4.95 -1.85
N GLY A 136 13.37 3.71 -2.00
CA GLY A 136 12.58 2.52 -1.69
C GLY A 136 12.51 2.20 -0.19
N ALA A 137 11.55 1.36 0.20
CA ALA A 137 11.32 0.95 1.59
C ALA A 137 12.58 0.45 2.30
N LYS A 138 13.43 -0.34 1.62
CA LYS A 138 14.70 -0.84 2.21
C LYS A 138 15.63 0.29 2.64
N THR A 139 15.81 1.28 1.77
CA THR A 139 16.65 2.44 2.04
C THR A 139 16.03 3.31 3.13
N ALA A 140 14.71 3.46 3.14
CA ALA A 140 14.01 4.20 4.17
C ALA A 140 14.19 3.56 5.55
N VAL A 141 14.01 2.24 5.65
CA VAL A 141 14.16 1.52 6.92
C VAL A 141 15.60 1.62 7.45
N ALA A 142 16.59 1.47 6.57
CA ALA A 142 17.98 1.67 6.95
C ALA A 142 18.25 3.09 7.45
N LYS A 143 17.72 4.11 6.75
CA LYS A 143 17.90 5.52 7.11
C LYS A 143 17.22 5.91 8.42
N PHE A 144 15.97 5.51 8.62
CA PHE A 144 15.14 6.00 9.73
C PHE A 144 15.22 5.13 10.98
N PHE A 145 15.58 3.86 10.84
CA PHE A 145 15.63 2.91 11.96
C PHE A 145 17.00 2.27 12.17
N GLY A 146 17.94 2.41 11.22
CA GLY A 146 19.21 1.68 11.29
C GLY A 146 19.03 0.17 11.16
N LEU A 147 17.97 -0.28 10.47
CA LEU A 147 17.61 -1.69 10.32
C LEU A 147 17.70 -2.14 8.87
N HIS A 148 17.92 -3.44 8.67
CA HIS A 148 17.91 -4.07 7.35
C HIS A 148 16.54 -4.71 7.05
N LEU A 149 15.78 -4.10 6.13
CA LEU A 149 14.54 -4.69 5.62
C LEU A 149 14.84 -5.75 4.54
N GLN A 150 14.55 -7.01 4.85
CA GLN A 150 14.63 -8.10 3.89
C GLN A 150 13.34 -8.18 3.08
N LYS A 151 13.41 -7.90 1.76
CA LYS A 151 12.31 -8.20 0.83
C LYS A 151 12.70 -9.37 -0.05
N SER A 152 11.94 -10.47 0.03
CA SER A 152 12.14 -11.66 -0.78
C SER A 152 11.58 -11.45 -2.18
N LYS A 153 12.48 -11.35 -3.18
CA LYS A 153 12.09 -11.28 -4.61
C LYS A 153 11.26 -12.48 -5.04
N LYS A 154 11.51 -13.65 -4.44
CA LYS A 154 10.73 -14.87 -4.71
C LYS A 154 9.28 -14.70 -4.27
N ILE A 155 9.02 -14.07 -3.12
CA ILE A 155 7.67 -13.86 -2.59
C ILE A 155 6.92 -12.80 -3.40
N SER A 156 7.56 -11.66 -3.71
CA SER A 156 6.95 -10.58 -4.50
C SER A 156 6.49 -11.03 -5.89
N THR A 157 7.13 -12.04 -6.46
CA THR A 157 6.76 -12.59 -7.78
C THR A 157 5.94 -13.88 -7.68
N THR A 158 5.31 -14.16 -6.54
CA THR A 158 4.40 -15.32 -6.42
C THR A 158 3.05 -15.05 -7.08
N ASN A 159 2.26 -16.12 -7.26
CA ASN A 159 0.88 -15.98 -7.70
C ASN A 159 0.00 -15.48 -6.55
N TRP A 160 -0.17 -14.17 -6.45
CA TRP A 160 -1.05 -13.51 -5.48
C TRP A 160 -2.55 -13.71 -5.73
N ALA A 161 -2.93 -14.30 -6.86
CA ALA A 161 -4.32 -14.66 -7.16
C ALA A 161 -4.75 -16.01 -6.54
N THR A 162 -3.87 -16.67 -5.78
CA THR A 162 -4.21 -17.91 -5.06
C THR A 162 -5.31 -17.66 -4.03
N SER A 163 -6.21 -18.64 -3.85
CA SER A 163 -7.28 -18.57 -2.85
C SER A 163 -6.76 -18.64 -1.42
N ARG A 164 -5.61 -19.30 -1.20
CA ARG A 164 -4.96 -19.42 0.11
C ARG A 164 -3.54 -18.88 0.04
N LEU A 165 -3.27 -17.87 0.84
CA LEU A 165 -1.93 -17.33 1.07
C LEU A 165 -1.20 -18.18 2.11
N THR A 166 0.10 -18.39 1.90
CA THR A 166 1.00 -18.98 2.91
C THR A 166 1.34 -17.94 3.99
N GLU A 167 1.72 -18.37 5.19
CA GLU A 167 2.15 -17.45 6.27
C GLU A 167 3.25 -16.49 5.82
N LYS A 168 4.21 -16.97 5.01
CA LYS A 168 5.28 -16.13 4.45
C LYS A 168 4.75 -15.04 3.52
N GLN A 169 3.71 -15.33 2.72
CA GLN A 169 3.04 -14.33 1.88
C GLN A 169 2.25 -13.34 2.73
N ILE A 170 1.57 -13.83 3.78
CA ILE A 170 0.79 -13.01 4.70
C ILE A 170 1.69 -11.99 5.40
N LEU A 171 2.78 -12.44 6.02
CA LEU A 171 3.73 -11.57 6.71
C LEU A 171 4.39 -10.58 5.74
N TYR A 172 4.81 -11.06 4.57
CA TYR A 172 5.40 -10.19 3.54
C TYR A 172 4.46 -9.05 3.14
N ALA A 173 3.22 -9.38 2.80
CA ALA A 173 2.24 -8.40 2.33
C ALA A 173 1.83 -7.43 3.46
N ALA A 174 1.66 -7.95 4.68
CA ALA A 174 1.36 -7.13 5.85
C ALA A 174 2.49 -6.14 6.17
N ASP A 175 3.74 -6.60 6.10
CA ASP A 175 4.93 -5.77 6.32
C ASP A 175 5.04 -4.64 5.31
N ASP A 176 4.69 -4.87 4.05
CA ASP A 176 4.83 -3.86 3.00
C ASP A 176 3.93 -2.64 3.22
N ALA A 177 2.70 -2.84 3.70
CA ALA A 177 1.85 -1.74 4.12
C ALA A 177 2.31 -1.13 5.46
N GLN A 178 2.62 -1.96 6.46
CA GLN A 178 2.98 -1.49 7.81
C GLN A 178 4.26 -0.66 7.81
N VAL A 179 5.29 -1.10 7.07
CA VAL A 179 6.59 -0.43 7.03
C VAL A 179 6.49 0.96 6.42
N ALA A 180 5.61 1.15 5.42
CA ALA A 180 5.33 2.46 4.86
C ALA A 180 4.75 3.41 5.91
N LEU A 181 3.76 2.96 6.67
CA LEU A 181 3.19 3.77 7.75
C LEU A 181 4.25 4.10 8.81
N ARG A 182 5.03 3.11 9.27
CA ARG A 182 6.08 3.33 10.28
C ARG A 182 7.12 4.34 9.83
N VAL A 183 7.60 4.24 8.59
CA VAL A 183 8.54 5.23 8.03
C VAL A 183 7.90 6.61 8.01
N TYR A 184 6.64 6.72 7.57
CA TYR A 184 5.92 7.98 7.57
C TYR A 184 5.81 8.60 8.97
N ARG A 185 5.36 7.81 9.96
CA ARG A 185 5.26 8.26 11.35
C ARG A 185 6.60 8.78 11.86
N ARG A 186 7.68 8.03 11.60
CA ARG A 186 9.03 8.45 12.02
C ARG A 186 9.47 9.74 11.32
N TRP A 187 9.24 9.83 10.01
CA TRP A 187 9.58 11.02 9.23
C TRP A 187 8.86 12.27 9.73
N ILE A 188 7.56 12.17 10.04
CA ILE A 188 6.80 13.29 10.61
C ILE A 188 7.29 13.66 12.01
N ALA A 189 7.58 12.67 12.86
CA ALA A 189 8.15 12.91 14.19
C ALA A 189 9.52 13.63 14.11
N ASP A 190 10.31 13.35 13.07
CA ASP A 190 11.58 14.03 12.78
C ASP A 190 11.40 15.43 12.14
N GLY A 191 10.17 15.96 12.08
CA GLY A 191 9.85 17.28 11.55
C GLY A 191 9.55 17.31 10.04
N GLY A 192 9.38 16.14 9.42
CA GLY A 192 8.91 16.00 8.05
C GLY A 192 7.55 16.65 7.84
N LYS A 193 7.32 17.19 6.63
CA LYS A 193 6.06 17.86 6.28
C LYS A 193 5.46 17.23 5.04
N VAL A 194 4.17 16.92 5.11
CA VAL A 194 3.39 16.51 3.95
C VAL A 194 2.97 17.78 3.21
N ALA A 195 3.29 17.85 1.90
CA ALA A 195 2.78 18.92 1.07
C ALA A 195 1.24 18.85 1.03
N PRO A 196 0.52 19.99 1.06
CA PRO A 196 -0.93 19.99 0.97
C PRO A 196 -1.39 19.26 -0.28
N GLN A 197 -2.25 18.26 -0.13
CA GLN A 197 -2.84 17.57 -1.28
C GLN A 197 -3.93 18.45 -1.88
N LYS A 198 -3.96 18.56 -3.21
CA LYS A 198 -5.05 19.25 -3.90
C LYS A 198 -6.32 18.43 -3.74
N ALA A 199 -7.43 19.09 -3.41
CA ALA A 199 -8.74 18.47 -3.42
C ALA A 199 -9.00 17.79 -4.79
N PRO A 200 -9.60 16.60 -4.83
CA PRO A 200 -9.93 15.95 -6.09
C PRO A 200 -10.79 16.90 -6.94
N ARG A 201 -10.45 17.05 -8.22
CA ARG A 201 -11.32 17.76 -9.17
C ARG A 201 -12.64 17.00 -9.24
N ALA A 202 -13.75 17.70 -9.03
CA ALA A 202 -15.07 17.14 -9.28
C ALA A 202 -15.11 16.55 -10.69
N SER A 203 -15.55 15.30 -10.82
CA SER A 203 -15.76 14.67 -12.12
C SER A 203 -16.83 15.45 -12.88
N THR A 204 -16.55 15.85 -14.11
CA THR A 204 -17.55 16.39 -15.03
C THR A 204 -18.70 15.38 -15.15
N PRO A 205 -19.97 15.79 -14.97
CA PRO A 205 -21.11 14.91 -15.21
C PRO A 205 -21.05 14.38 -16.66
N PRO A 206 -21.47 13.13 -16.91
CA PRO A 206 -21.60 12.64 -18.28
C PRO A 206 -22.53 13.57 -19.06
N ALA A 207 -22.13 13.92 -20.29
CA ALA A 207 -22.95 14.73 -21.17
C ALA A 207 -24.31 14.05 -21.39
N THR A 208 -25.39 14.77 -21.14
CA THR A 208 -26.76 14.32 -21.45
C THR A 208 -26.84 14.03 -22.95
N PRO A 209 -27.27 12.84 -23.38
CA PRO A 209 -27.47 12.58 -24.80
C PRO A 209 -28.59 13.49 -25.33
N PRO A 210 -28.49 13.95 -26.59
CA PRO A 210 -29.54 14.78 -27.18
C PRO A 210 -30.85 13.99 -27.28
N ILE A 211 -31.94 14.62 -26.87
CA ILE A 211 -33.30 14.11 -27.09
C ILE A 211 -33.58 14.29 -28.58
N THR A 212 -33.62 13.19 -29.33
CA THR A 212 -34.14 13.19 -30.69
C THR A 212 -35.67 13.28 -30.60
N ALA A 213 -36.23 14.36 -31.15
CA ALA A 213 -37.67 14.53 -31.36
C ALA A 213 -38.13 13.84 -32.65
#